data_AF-A0A9E2H327-F1
#
_entry.id   AF-A0A9E2H327-F1
#
_cell.length_a   1.000
_cell.length_b   1.000
_cell.length_c   1.000
_cell.angle_alpha   90.00
_cell.angle_beta   90.00
_cell.angle_gamma   90.00
#
_symmetry.space_group_name_H-M   'P 1'
#
loop_
_entity.id
_entity.type
_entity.pdbx_description
1 polymer ?
#
loop_
_entity_poly.entity_id
_entity_poly.type
_entity_poly.pdbx_seq_one_letter_code
_entity_poly.pdbx_strand_id
1 'polypeptide(L)'
;MKEKYFFTIPVYICSPEEYNKKRERYFNNQFKRYKVDDSKESKELFEEAFKMYLWHPWKFNQIVGFIELFIWGKDIRGEYYFISSKRLSVHQKNKKYTWCGKAFEMGVYFEKQSDTIYKTLIEHLENLRNEKPFKGRYIDLREFYEISSFIDWKRLLGYK
;
A
#
# COMPACT_ATOMS: atom_id res chain seq x y z
N MET A 1 9.66 -25.27 -10.66
CA MET A 1 10.36 -24.55 -9.58
C MET A 1 9.32 -24.05 -8.59
N LYS A 2 9.63 -23.96 -7.30
CA LYS A 2 8.67 -23.51 -6.28
C LYS A 2 8.76 -22.00 -6.12
N GLU A 3 7.61 -21.32 -6.07
CA GLU A 3 7.52 -19.90 -5.75
C GLU A 3 7.97 -19.63 -4.32
N LYS A 4 8.80 -18.61 -4.14
CA LYS A 4 9.24 -18.14 -2.83
C LYS A 4 8.81 -16.69 -2.63
N TYR A 5 7.63 -16.52 -2.04
CA TYR A 5 7.12 -15.22 -1.60
C TYR A 5 7.99 -14.68 -0.46
N PHE A 6 8.32 -13.39 -0.53
CA PHE A 6 9.21 -12.76 0.47
C PHE A 6 8.72 -11.40 0.97
N PHE A 7 7.84 -10.71 0.24
CA PHE A 7 7.30 -9.43 0.69
C PHE A 7 5.96 -9.10 0.04
N THR A 8 5.10 -8.38 0.76
CA THR A 8 3.81 -7.89 0.23
C THR A 8 3.70 -6.39 0.48
N ILE A 9 3.51 -5.63 -0.60
CA ILE A 9 3.44 -4.18 -0.58
C ILE A 9 1.98 -3.74 -0.62
N PRO A 10 1.47 -3.02 0.38
CA PRO A 10 0.12 -2.50 0.34
C PRO A 10 0.01 -1.29 -0.60
N VAL A 11 -1.07 -1.25 -1.37
CA VAL A 11 -1.44 -0.14 -2.25
C VAL A 11 -2.70 0.52 -1.68
N TYR A 12 -2.61 1.80 -1.37
CA TYR A 12 -3.67 2.58 -0.75
C TYR A 12 -4.37 3.48 -1.74
N ILE A 13 -5.63 3.81 -1.47
CA ILE A 13 -6.42 4.73 -2.30
C ILE A 13 -5.78 6.12 -2.45
N CYS A 14 -5.09 6.60 -1.41
CA CYS A 14 -4.42 7.89 -1.35
C CYS A 14 -3.31 7.87 -0.30
N SER A 15 -2.46 8.89 -0.28
CA SER A 15 -1.39 9.01 0.73
C SER A 15 -1.96 9.26 2.14
N PRO A 16 -1.15 9.04 3.20
CA PRO A 16 -1.53 9.40 4.58
C PRO A 16 -1.88 10.89 4.72
N GLU A 17 -1.13 11.77 4.06
CA GLU A 17 -1.29 13.22 4.12
C GLU A 17 -2.60 13.65 3.46
N GLU A 18 -2.89 13.12 2.27
CA GLU A 18 -4.16 13.36 1.57
C GLU A 18 -5.36 12.83 2.38
N TYR A 19 -5.19 11.68 3.02
CA TYR A 19 -6.21 11.10 3.88
C TYR A 19 -6.51 11.96 5.10
N ASN A 20 -5.47 12.48 5.77
CA ASN A 20 -5.62 13.37 6.92
C ASN A 20 -6.31 14.69 6.54
N LYS A 21 -5.97 15.28 5.38
CA LYS A 21 -6.69 16.46 4.88
C LYS A 21 -8.17 16.19 4.64
N LYS A 22 -8.50 15.03 4.04
CA LYS A 22 -9.90 14.60 3.84
C LYS A 22 -10.60 14.37 5.18
N ARG A 23 -9.91 13.78 6.16
CA ARG A 23 -10.41 13.55 7.52
C ARG A 23 -10.82 14.85 8.19
N GLU A 24 -9.93 15.84 8.24
CA GLU A 24 -10.18 17.12 8.91
C GLU A 24 -11.37 17.86 8.30
N ARG A 25 -11.44 17.89 6.96
CA ARG A 25 -12.58 18.46 6.26
C ARG A 25 -13.87 17.73 6.61
N TYR A 26 -13.85 16.40 6.62
CA TYR A 26 -15.03 15.60 6.95
C TYR A 26 -15.45 15.78 8.42
N PHE A 27 -14.50 15.80 9.35
CA PHE A 27 -14.70 16.06 10.77
C PHE A 27 -15.41 17.40 10.98
N ASN A 28 -14.85 18.50 10.44
CA ASN A 28 -15.43 19.84 10.59
C ASN A 28 -16.85 19.92 10.03
N ASN A 29 -17.12 19.24 8.92
CA ASN A 29 -18.46 19.18 8.33
C ASN A 29 -19.44 18.40 9.23
N GLN A 30 -19.03 17.26 9.79
CA GLN A 30 -19.90 16.51 10.70
C GLN A 30 -20.11 17.26 12.01
N PHE A 31 -19.07 17.85 12.60
CA PHE A 31 -19.15 18.63 13.83
C PHE A 31 -20.22 19.73 13.72
N LYS A 32 -20.17 20.52 12.63
CA LYS A 32 -21.19 21.54 12.32
C LYS A 32 -22.57 20.94 12.08
N ARG A 33 -22.66 19.82 11.35
CA ARG A 33 -23.93 19.17 11.01
C ARG A 33 -24.67 18.66 12.24
N TYR A 34 -23.94 18.08 13.19
CA TYR A 34 -24.51 17.58 14.44
C TYR A 34 -24.78 18.68 15.47
N LYS A 35 -24.45 19.94 15.16
CA LYS A 35 -24.63 21.11 16.05
C LYS A 35 -24.02 20.86 17.44
N VAL A 36 -22.87 20.19 17.47
CA VAL A 36 -22.10 19.99 18.70
C VAL A 36 -21.68 21.36 19.20
N ASP A 37 -21.83 21.62 20.50
CA ASP A 37 -21.37 22.87 21.08
C ASP A 37 -19.83 22.94 21.08
N ASP A 38 -19.30 24.18 21.06
CA ASP A 38 -17.86 24.42 20.96
C ASP A 38 -17.11 24.22 22.29
N SER A 39 -17.75 23.62 23.32
CA SER A 39 -17.03 23.28 24.54
C SER A 39 -15.94 22.23 24.26
N LYS A 40 -14.88 22.28 25.05
CA LYS A 40 -13.76 21.35 24.94
C LYS A 40 -14.23 19.90 25.14
N GLU A 41 -15.10 19.65 26.11
CA GLU A 41 -15.60 18.32 26.45
C GLU A 41 -16.43 17.72 25.31
N SER A 42 -17.39 18.49 24.76
CA SER A 42 -18.19 18.03 23.62
C SER A 42 -17.35 17.75 22.39
N LYS A 43 -16.30 18.54 22.17
CA LYS A 43 -15.34 18.31 21.07
C LYS A 43 -14.53 17.04 21.25
N GLU A 44 -14.03 16.78 22.45
CA GLU A 44 -13.27 15.56 22.76
C GLU A 44 -14.15 14.31 22.59
N LEU A 45 -15.35 14.31 23.16
CA LEU A 45 -16.33 13.22 23.00
C LEU A 45 -16.69 12.98 21.54
N PHE A 46 -16.90 14.06 20.76
CA PHE A 46 -17.18 13.92 19.34
C PHE A 46 -15.98 13.37 18.56
N GLU A 47 -14.76 13.74 18.91
CA GLU A 47 -13.55 13.23 18.28
C GLU A 47 -13.36 11.73 18.52
N GLU A 48 -13.65 11.24 19.72
CA GLU A 48 -13.64 9.81 20.03
C GLU A 48 -14.67 9.05 19.19
N ALA A 49 -15.93 9.51 19.20
CA ALA A 49 -17.00 8.91 18.42
C ALA A 49 -16.66 8.93 16.91
N PHE A 50 -16.08 10.03 16.43
CA PHE A 50 -15.67 10.16 15.03
C PHE A 50 -14.63 9.12 14.62
N LYS A 51 -13.58 8.91 15.44
CA LYS A 51 -12.54 7.90 15.19
C LYS A 51 -13.12 6.48 15.22
N MET A 52 -14.05 6.21 16.14
CA MET A 52 -14.62 4.89 16.32
C MET A 52 -15.59 4.51 15.19
N TYR A 53 -16.47 5.44 14.79
CA TYR A 53 -17.62 5.11 13.95
C TYR A 53 -17.59 5.71 12.54
N LEU A 54 -16.90 6.83 12.34
CA LEU A 54 -17.02 7.62 11.10
C LEU A 54 -15.76 7.60 10.25
N TRP A 55 -14.58 7.51 10.86
CA TRP A 55 -13.30 7.64 10.16
C TRP A 55 -12.24 6.67 10.68
N HIS A 56 -12.11 5.55 9.96
CA HIS A 56 -11.25 4.44 10.37
C HIS A 56 -9.75 4.69 10.11
N PRO A 57 -8.83 3.94 10.75
CA PRO A 57 -7.40 4.10 10.55
C PRO A 57 -6.96 3.92 9.09
N TRP A 58 -6.10 4.82 8.60
CA TRP A 58 -5.60 4.78 7.23
C TRP A 58 -4.85 3.48 6.91
N LYS A 59 -3.92 3.07 7.79
CA LYS A 59 -2.96 1.98 7.58
C LYS A 59 -3.62 0.64 7.23
N PHE A 60 -4.82 0.37 7.72
CA PHE A 60 -5.49 -0.92 7.51
C PHE A 60 -6.75 -0.77 6.66
N ASN A 61 -7.50 0.31 6.84
CA ASN A 61 -8.82 0.45 6.22
C ASN A 61 -8.77 1.12 4.84
N GLN A 62 -7.63 1.61 4.37
CA GLN A 62 -7.54 2.35 3.08
C GLN A 62 -6.79 1.60 1.98
N ILE A 63 -6.36 0.37 2.26
CA ILE A 63 -5.71 -0.52 1.27
C ILE A 63 -6.72 -0.90 0.18
N VAL A 64 -6.40 -0.66 -1.09
CA VAL A 64 -7.22 -1.02 -2.26
C VAL A 64 -6.58 -2.08 -3.14
N GLY A 65 -5.32 -2.43 -2.87
CA GLY A 65 -4.64 -3.54 -3.51
C GLY A 65 -3.36 -3.92 -2.78
N PHE A 66 -2.73 -4.96 -3.30
CA PHE A 66 -1.44 -5.47 -2.83
C PHE A 66 -0.58 -5.81 -4.03
N ILE A 67 0.73 -5.71 -3.87
CA ILE A 67 1.72 -6.28 -4.78
C ILE A 67 2.47 -7.35 -3.98
N GLU A 68 2.35 -8.60 -4.38
CA GLU A 68 3.10 -9.71 -3.81
C GLU A 68 4.39 -9.92 -4.59
N LEU A 69 5.51 -9.92 -3.88
CA LEU A 69 6.84 -10.15 -4.43
C LEU A 69 7.29 -11.57 -4.14
N PHE A 70 7.74 -12.25 -5.18
CA PHE A 70 8.23 -13.62 -5.08
C PHE A 70 9.36 -13.90 -6.05
N ILE A 71 10.09 -14.97 -5.76
CA ILE A 71 11.13 -15.50 -6.64
C ILE A 71 10.58 -16.66 -7.45
N TRP A 72 10.82 -16.61 -8.75
CA TRP A 72 10.58 -17.71 -9.68
C TRP A 72 11.89 -18.05 -10.40
N GLY A 73 12.57 -19.11 -9.94
CA GLY A 73 13.88 -19.47 -10.45
C GLY A 73 14.93 -18.41 -10.14
N LYS A 74 15.38 -17.67 -11.15
CA LYS A 74 16.34 -16.55 -11.02
C LYS A 74 15.69 -15.18 -11.24
N ASP A 75 14.37 -15.16 -11.35
CA ASP A 75 13.62 -13.93 -11.58
C ASP A 75 12.95 -13.48 -10.28
N ILE A 76 12.91 -12.16 -10.09
CA ILE A 76 12.03 -11.52 -9.11
C ILE A 76 10.77 -11.10 -9.85
N ARG A 77 9.61 -11.51 -9.34
CA ARG A 77 8.31 -11.20 -9.93
C ARG A 77 7.43 -10.47 -8.93
N GLY A 78 6.63 -9.56 -9.46
CA GLY A 78 5.55 -8.92 -8.73
C GLY A 78 4.23 -9.31 -9.36
N GLU A 79 3.30 -9.83 -8.55
CA GLU A 79 1.89 -9.99 -8.92
C GLU A 79 1.04 -9.05 -8.10
N TYR A 80 -0.13 -8.67 -8.61
CA TYR A 80 -0.97 -7.70 -7.92
C TYR A 80 -2.42 -8.13 -7.81
N TYR A 81 -3.01 -7.72 -6.70
CA TYR A 81 -4.38 -7.99 -6.32
C TYR A 81 -5.07 -6.68 -6.03
N PHE A 82 -6.25 -6.46 -6.58
CA PHE A 82 -7.03 -5.23 -6.34
C PHE A 82 -8.44 -5.55 -5.94
N ILE A 83 -9.08 -4.60 -5.27
CA ILE A 83 -10.49 -4.72 -4.97
C ILE A 83 -11.33 -4.62 -6.24
N SER A 84 -12.26 -5.56 -6.40
CA SER A 84 -13.22 -5.56 -7.51
C SER A 84 -14.38 -4.59 -7.21
N SER A 85 -14.13 -3.29 -7.38
CA SER A 85 -15.16 -2.26 -7.22
C SER A 85 -15.11 -1.24 -8.35
N LYS A 86 -16.28 -0.86 -8.87
CA LYS A 86 -16.41 0.17 -9.92
C LYS A 86 -16.00 1.57 -9.45
N ARG A 87 -16.15 1.85 -8.15
CA ARG A 87 -15.79 3.14 -7.54
C ARG A 87 -15.05 2.89 -6.24
N LEU A 88 -13.91 3.55 -6.09
CA LEU A 88 -13.11 3.53 -4.87
C LEU A 88 -13.51 4.71 -3.97
N SER A 89 -13.72 4.45 -2.69
CA SER A 89 -14.03 5.48 -1.69
C SER A 89 -13.29 5.22 -0.39
N VAL A 90 -12.99 6.28 0.35
CA VAL A 90 -12.37 6.18 1.68
C VAL A 90 -13.29 5.52 2.73
N HIS A 91 -14.60 5.50 2.46
CA HIS A 91 -15.59 4.82 3.29
C HIS A 91 -15.97 3.43 2.74
N GLN A 92 -15.19 2.89 1.82
CA GLN A 92 -15.55 1.64 1.18
C GLN A 92 -15.56 0.48 2.17
N LYS A 93 -16.71 -0.19 2.21
CA LYS A 93 -16.95 -1.40 2.99
C LYS A 93 -16.82 -2.63 2.08
N ASN A 94 -16.68 -3.82 2.67
CA ASN A 94 -16.71 -5.11 1.99
C ASN A 94 -15.69 -5.23 0.85
N LYS A 95 -14.41 -5.13 1.19
CA LYS A 95 -13.31 -5.29 0.22
C LYS A 95 -13.15 -6.76 -0.16
N LYS A 96 -13.24 -7.05 -1.46
CA LYS A 96 -12.91 -8.36 -2.03
C LYS A 96 -11.77 -8.16 -3.01
N TYR A 97 -10.61 -8.71 -2.68
CA TYR A 97 -9.42 -8.64 -3.51
C TYR A 97 -9.44 -9.80 -4.50
N THR A 98 -9.10 -9.50 -5.75
CA THR A 98 -8.96 -10.49 -6.81
C THR A 98 -7.59 -10.36 -7.43
N TRP A 99 -6.99 -11.48 -7.80
CA TRP A 99 -5.77 -11.48 -8.62
C TRP A 99 -6.03 -10.74 -9.93
N CYS A 100 -5.11 -9.87 -10.31
CA CYS A 100 -5.26 -9.01 -11.49
C CYS A 100 -4.14 -9.21 -12.52
N GLY A 101 -3.10 -9.96 -12.19
CA GLY A 101 -2.01 -10.28 -13.11
C GLY A 101 -0.63 -9.93 -12.57
N LYS A 102 0.33 -9.94 -13.49
CA LYS A 102 1.73 -9.61 -13.25
C LYS A 102 1.92 -8.10 -13.27
N ALA A 103 2.49 -7.55 -12.20
CA ALA A 103 2.90 -6.15 -12.12
C ALA A 103 4.22 -5.93 -12.87
N PHE A 104 5.20 -6.81 -12.64
CA PHE A 104 6.47 -6.80 -13.36
C PHE A 104 7.18 -8.14 -13.25
N GLU A 105 8.24 -8.30 -14.05
CA GLU A 105 9.18 -9.41 -13.98
C GLU A 105 10.58 -8.87 -14.23
N MET A 106 11.51 -9.26 -13.37
CA MET A 106 12.89 -8.80 -13.39
C MET A 106 13.82 -10.02 -13.38
N GLY A 107 14.52 -10.23 -14.48
CA GLY A 107 15.59 -11.22 -14.55
C GLY A 107 16.82 -10.79 -13.74
N VAL A 108 17.33 -11.69 -12.91
CA VAL A 108 18.57 -11.49 -12.15
C VAL A 108 19.65 -12.41 -12.70
N TYR A 109 20.79 -11.81 -13.06
CA TYR A 109 21.99 -12.53 -13.48
C TYR A 109 22.98 -12.63 -12.32
N PHE A 110 23.81 -13.67 -12.30
CA PHE A 110 24.69 -14.01 -11.16
C PHE A 110 25.70 -12.90 -10.83
N GLU A 111 26.14 -12.18 -11.86
CA GLU A 111 27.14 -11.12 -11.76
C GLU A 111 26.58 -9.87 -11.07
N LYS A 112 25.25 -9.70 -11.00
CA LYS A 112 24.64 -8.54 -10.35
C LYS A 112 24.94 -8.55 -8.85
N GLN A 113 25.43 -7.42 -8.35
CA GLN A 113 25.58 -7.20 -6.91
C GLN A 113 24.23 -7.01 -6.23
N SER A 114 24.12 -7.34 -4.94
CA SER A 114 22.88 -7.20 -4.17
C SER A 114 22.31 -5.77 -4.24
N ASP A 115 23.18 -4.75 -4.21
CA ASP A 115 22.78 -3.35 -4.35
C ASP A 115 22.17 -3.04 -5.72
N THR A 116 22.70 -3.64 -6.79
CA THR A 116 22.15 -3.49 -8.14
C THR A 116 20.78 -4.15 -8.22
N ILE A 117 20.60 -5.34 -7.63
CA ILE A 117 19.31 -6.04 -7.59
C ILE A 117 18.28 -5.17 -6.87
N TYR A 118 18.64 -4.64 -5.70
CA TYR A 118 17.81 -3.75 -4.92
C TYR A 118 17.39 -2.49 -5.71
N LYS A 119 18.36 -1.77 -6.29
CA LYS A 119 18.07 -0.53 -7.05
C LYS A 119 17.12 -0.79 -8.22
N THR A 120 17.38 -1.83 -9.01
CA THR A 120 16.51 -2.18 -10.15
C THR A 120 15.10 -2.60 -9.68
N LEU A 121 14.98 -3.32 -8.56
CA LEU A 121 13.68 -3.67 -8.00
C LEU A 121 12.89 -2.43 -7.54
N ILE A 122 13.56 -1.47 -6.91
CA ILE A 122 12.95 -0.18 -6.54
C ILE A 122 12.49 0.60 -7.78
N GLU A 123 13.32 0.67 -8.82
CA GLU A 123 12.94 1.33 -10.08
C GLU A 123 11.67 0.70 -10.67
N HIS A 124 11.57 -0.63 -10.70
CA HIS A 124 10.33 -1.30 -11.13
C HIS A 124 9.12 -0.90 -10.28
N LEU A 125 9.24 -0.94 -8.95
CA LEU A 125 8.15 -0.60 -8.03
C LEU A 125 7.71 0.86 -8.13
N GLU A 126 8.65 1.79 -8.29
CA GLU A 126 8.37 3.21 -8.46
C GLU A 126 7.72 3.50 -9.82
N ASN A 127 8.16 2.80 -10.88
CA ASN A 127 7.56 2.93 -12.21
C ASN A 127 6.08 2.53 -12.25
N LEU A 128 5.67 1.56 -11.43
CA LEU A 128 4.26 1.15 -11.33
C LEU A 128 3.33 2.33 -11.04
N ARG A 129 3.77 3.37 -10.31
CA ARG A 129 2.94 4.56 -10.01
C ARG A 129 2.42 5.27 -11.26
N ASN A 130 3.04 5.06 -12.41
CA ASN A 130 2.64 5.65 -13.68
C ASN A 130 1.65 4.79 -14.48
N GLU A 131 1.45 3.54 -14.06
CA GLU A 131 0.71 2.51 -14.78
C GLU A 131 -0.66 2.23 -14.16
N LYS A 132 -1.61 1.74 -14.97
CA LYS A 132 -2.88 1.24 -14.41
C LYS A 132 -2.65 -0.16 -13.81
N PRO A 133 -3.28 -0.52 -12.68
CA PRO A 133 -4.23 0.28 -11.91
C PRO A 133 -3.59 1.13 -10.80
N PHE A 134 -2.27 1.25 -10.70
CA PHE A 134 -1.61 1.94 -9.58
C PHE A 134 -1.62 3.47 -9.71
N LYS A 135 -1.80 4.01 -10.92
CA LYS A 135 -1.83 5.45 -11.17
C LYS A 135 -2.84 6.17 -10.27
N GLY A 136 -2.37 7.21 -9.59
CA GLY A 136 -3.14 8.01 -8.64
C GLY A 136 -3.41 7.33 -7.30
N ARG A 137 -2.68 6.26 -6.98
CA ARG A 137 -2.73 5.54 -5.70
C ARG A 137 -1.39 5.62 -5.00
N TYR A 138 -1.39 5.31 -3.71
CA TYR A 138 -0.18 5.33 -2.91
C TYR A 138 0.35 3.91 -2.73
N ILE A 139 1.45 3.60 -3.41
CA ILE A 139 2.22 2.37 -3.18
C ILE A 139 3.13 2.62 -1.97
N ASP A 140 2.92 1.88 -0.88
CA ASP A 140 3.63 2.11 0.38
C ASP A 140 4.90 1.28 0.45
N LEU A 141 6.00 1.89 0.04
CA LEU A 141 7.32 1.26 0.02
C LEU A 141 8.13 1.50 1.30
N ARG A 142 7.58 2.18 2.31
CA ARG A 142 8.35 2.57 3.51
C ARG A 142 8.96 1.37 4.23
N GLU A 143 8.12 0.40 4.58
CA GLU A 143 8.58 -0.83 5.26
C GLU A 143 9.49 -1.67 4.35
N PHE A 144 9.26 -1.63 3.03
CA PHE A 144 10.12 -2.29 2.06
C PHE A 144 11.51 -1.67 2.05
N TYR A 145 11.63 -0.34 1.97
CA TYR A 145 12.91 0.37 1.98
C TYR A 145 13.75 0.03 3.20
N GLU A 146 13.14 0.01 4.39
CA GLU A 146 13.83 -0.33 5.63
C GLU A 146 14.38 -1.76 5.60
N ILE A 147 13.52 -2.75 5.31
CA ILE A 147 13.93 -4.15 5.41
C ILE A 147 14.85 -4.57 4.27
N SER A 148 14.71 -3.97 3.09
CA SER A 148 15.46 -4.34 1.87
C SER A 148 16.96 -4.22 2.03
N SER A 149 17.40 -3.26 2.84
CA SER A 149 18.82 -3.03 3.12
C SER A 149 19.48 -4.19 3.88
N PHE A 150 18.68 -5.00 4.57
CA PHE A 150 19.15 -6.16 5.34
C PHE A 150 19.02 -7.49 4.58
N ILE A 151 18.47 -7.47 3.36
CA ILE A 151 18.26 -8.67 2.55
C ILE A 151 19.52 -9.00 1.76
N ASP A 152 20.06 -10.21 1.97
CA ASP A 152 21.02 -10.81 1.05
C ASP A 152 20.27 -11.33 -0.19
N TRP A 153 20.14 -10.46 -1.19
CA TRP A 153 19.41 -10.75 -2.43
C TRP A 153 19.99 -11.95 -3.21
N LYS A 154 21.31 -12.11 -3.21
CA LYS A 154 21.97 -13.26 -3.88
C LYS A 154 21.58 -14.57 -3.22
N ARG A 155 21.68 -14.62 -1.90
CA ARG A 155 21.27 -15.80 -1.12
C ARG A 155 19.77 -16.04 -1.23
N LEU A 156 18.95 -14.99 -1.26
CA LEU A 156 17.51 -15.10 -1.43
C LEU A 156 17.15 -15.79 -2.77
N LEU A 157 17.87 -15.43 -3.84
CA LEU A 157 17.79 -16.01 -5.21
C LEU A 157 18.50 -17.37 -5.37
N GLY A 158 19.08 -17.91 -4.28
CA GLY A 158 19.77 -19.20 -4.29
C GLY A 158 21.06 -19.19 -5.12
N TYR A 159 21.76 -18.06 -5.20
CA TYR A 159 23.16 -18.07 -5.60
C TYR A 159 24.03 -18.53 -4.42
N LYS A 160 25.07 -19.30 -4.74
CA LYS A 160 26.06 -19.78 -3.78
C LYS A 160 27.20 -18.78 -3.63
#